data_AF-A0A015J140-F1
#
_entry.id   AF-A0A015J140-F1
#
_cell.length_a   1.000
_cell.length_b   1.000
_cell.length_c   1.000
_cell.angle_alpha   90.00
_cell.angle_beta   90.00
_cell.angle_gamma   90.00
#
_symmetry.space_group_name_H-M   'P 1'
#
loop_
_entity.id
_entity.type
_entity.pdbx_description
1 polymer ?
#
loop_
_entity_poly.entity_id
_entity_poly.type
_entity_poly.pdbx_seq_one_letter_code
_entity_poly.pdbx_strand_id
1 'polypeptide(L)'
;MSSQPNFNEHYKNLFDQLPPFMKKDAWLHLTTRKNNPLFEEQAKSIHSDIEELLTREVDRYFNKKNCQKIKIEANTFSDGSSTLSWLDGFEKQLEEHEYDALKSRLESEYNNCMHNSHLAELEKQYKSHISALDKANAIKDKEIGKLSSTISQLMNEKWDIKKTADSVCKDLEDIIFTKDLKIIALNDRVIFSNPSAGSDGTIEPNTFISFHDAEYWTRKREDAKSNLNIQKKYTF
;
A
#
# COMPACT_ATOMS: atom_id res chain seq x y z
N MET A 1 46.58 -59.39 -1.98
CA MET A 1 47.15 -58.47 -2.99
C MET A 1 46.64 -57.09 -2.64
N SER A 2 47.51 -56.14 -2.30
CA SER A 2 47.08 -54.79 -1.91
C SER A 2 46.72 -53.97 -3.14
N SER A 3 45.42 -53.76 -3.35
CA SER A 3 44.89 -52.87 -4.38
C SER A 3 45.54 -51.49 -4.25
N GLN A 4 46.00 -50.91 -5.35
CA GLN A 4 46.49 -49.54 -5.34
C GLN A 4 45.36 -48.61 -4.85
N PRO A 5 45.66 -47.65 -3.95
CA PRO A 5 44.67 -46.69 -3.51
C PRO A 5 44.17 -45.89 -4.72
N ASN A 6 42.90 -46.04 -5.06
CA ASN A 6 42.28 -45.45 -6.25
C ASN A 6 41.25 -44.41 -5.81
N PHE A 7 41.74 -43.23 -5.47
CA PHE A 7 40.90 -42.08 -5.10
C PHE A 7 40.32 -41.41 -6.35
N ASN A 8 39.14 -40.81 -6.19
CA ASN A 8 38.52 -39.99 -7.23
C ASN A 8 39.44 -38.82 -7.63
N GLU A 9 39.45 -38.46 -8.92
CA GLU A 9 40.24 -37.32 -9.43
C GLU A 9 39.93 -36.00 -8.71
N HIS A 10 38.72 -35.83 -8.17
CA HIS A 10 38.33 -34.68 -7.35
C HIS A 10 39.32 -34.39 -6.21
N TYR A 11 39.92 -35.44 -5.62
CA TYR A 11 40.83 -35.30 -4.47
C TYR A 11 42.30 -35.20 -4.87
N LYS A 12 42.63 -35.17 -6.17
CA LYS A 12 44.01 -35.19 -6.67
C LYS A 12 44.87 -34.07 -6.06
N ASN A 13 44.30 -32.87 -5.89
CA ASN A 13 45.00 -31.73 -5.29
C ASN A 13 45.39 -31.97 -3.82
N LEU A 14 44.56 -32.65 -3.02
CA LEU A 14 44.87 -33.02 -1.65
C LEU A 14 45.86 -34.20 -1.62
N PHE A 15 45.68 -35.14 -2.55
CA PHE A 15 46.47 -36.34 -2.61
C PHE A 15 47.92 -36.06 -3.02
N ASP A 16 48.16 -35.19 -3.99
CA ASP A 16 49.51 -34.87 -4.47
C ASP A 16 50.40 -34.18 -3.40
N GLN A 17 49.79 -33.64 -2.35
CA GLN A 17 50.50 -33.04 -1.21
C GLN A 17 51.00 -34.06 -0.18
N LEU A 18 50.51 -35.31 -0.22
CA LEU A 18 50.84 -36.34 0.77
C LEU A 18 51.97 -37.28 0.29
N PRO A 19 52.84 -37.74 1.22
CA PRO A 19 53.84 -38.77 0.91
C PRO A 19 53.21 -40.12 0.53
N PRO A 20 53.90 -40.96 -0.27
CA PRO A 20 53.41 -42.27 -0.74
C PRO A 20 52.96 -43.24 0.36
N PHE A 21 53.50 -43.15 1.58
CA PHE A 21 53.10 -44.02 2.69
C PHE A 21 51.78 -43.59 3.33
N MET A 22 51.55 -42.27 3.50
CA MET A 22 50.32 -41.73 4.09
C MET A 22 49.12 -41.93 3.16
N LYS A 23 49.36 -41.89 1.85
CA LYS A 23 48.40 -42.24 0.80
C LYS A 23 47.81 -43.65 0.98
N LYS A 24 48.67 -44.62 1.30
CA LYS A 24 48.27 -46.01 1.54
C LYS A 24 47.55 -46.15 2.88
N ASP A 25 48.01 -45.44 3.90
CA ASP A 25 47.44 -45.46 5.23
C ASP A 25 46.03 -44.84 5.28
N ALA A 26 45.82 -43.70 4.61
CA ALA A 26 44.51 -43.07 4.49
C ALA A 26 43.49 -43.99 3.80
N TRP A 27 43.90 -44.67 2.73
CA TRP A 27 43.07 -45.65 2.04
C TRP A 27 42.73 -46.86 2.93
N LEU A 28 43.72 -47.35 3.67
CA LEU A 28 43.50 -48.41 4.65
C LEU A 28 42.51 -47.95 5.73
N HIS A 29 42.68 -46.74 6.26
CA HIS A 29 41.81 -46.18 7.28
C HIS A 29 40.34 -46.00 6.82
N LEU A 30 40.12 -45.71 5.54
CA LEU A 30 38.77 -45.61 4.95
C LEU A 30 38.11 -46.99 4.75
N THR A 31 38.91 -48.00 4.37
CA THR A 31 38.43 -49.36 4.05
C THR A 31 38.37 -50.29 5.26
N THR A 32 39.13 -50.01 6.33
CA THR A 32 39.17 -50.80 7.56
C THR A 32 38.63 -50.04 8.78
N ARG A 33 37.86 -48.97 8.57
CA ARG A 33 37.27 -48.16 9.65
C ARG A 33 36.39 -49.03 10.54
N LYS A 34 36.66 -49.03 11.85
CA LYS A 34 35.94 -49.84 12.85
C LYS A 34 34.43 -49.52 12.93
N ASN A 35 34.06 -48.27 12.62
CA ASN A 35 32.69 -47.80 12.54
C ASN A 35 32.44 -47.30 11.11
N ASN A 36 31.63 -48.03 10.33
CA ASN A 36 31.24 -47.71 8.95
C ASN A 36 32.41 -47.71 7.93
N PRO A 37 32.92 -48.89 7.53
CA PRO A 37 33.92 -48.99 6.46
C PRO A 37 33.30 -48.61 5.12
N LEU A 38 33.98 -47.76 4.36
CA LEU A 38 33.52 -47.40 3.01
C LEU A 38 33.90 -48.52 2.05
N PHE A 39 32.94 -48.96 1.23
CA PHE A 39 33.22 -49.91 0.16
C PHE A 39 34.08 -49.23 -0.92
N GLU A 40 34.87 -50.01 -1.67
CA GLU A 40 35.81 -49.49 -2.66
C GLU A 40 35.15 -48.59 -3.71
N GLU A 41 33.89 -48.87 -4.04
CA GLU A 41 33.05 -48.10 -4.96
C GLU A 41 32.61 -46.76 -4.38
N GLN A 42 32.36 -46.69 -3.07
CA GLN A 42 32.05 -45.45 -2.36
C GLN A 42 33.30 -44.61 -2.14
N ALA A 43 34.46 -45.24 -1.90
CA ALA A 43 35.75 -44.57 -1.79
C ALA A 43 36.22 -43.93 -3.12
N LYS A 44 35.72 -44.46 -4.25
CA LYS A 44 35.90 -43.90 -5.60
C LYS A 44 34.88 -42.81 -5.93
N SER A 45 33.83 -42.63 -5.12
CA SER A 45 32.82 -41.58 -5.27
C SER A 45 33.19 -40.33 -4.45
N ILE A 46 32.53 -39.20 -4.73
CA ILE A 46 32.74 -37.95 -3.99
C ILE A 46 31.92 -38.00 -2.70
N HIS A 47 32.59 -38.16 -1.56
CA HIS A 47 31.98 -38.16 -0.23
C HIS A 47 32.67 -37.13 0.69
N SER A 48 31.87 -36.39 1.45
CA SER A 48 32.37 -35.38 2.40
C SER A 48 33.30 -35.97 3.46
N ASP A 49 33.00 -37.16 3.99
CA ASP A 49 33.84 -37.88 4.95
C ASP A 49 35.27 -38.16 4.44
N ILE A 50 35.43 -38.42 3.13
CA ILE A 50 36.72 -38.69 2.50
C ILE A 50 37.53 -37.39 2.40
N GLU A 51 36.87 -36.31 1.99
CA GLU A 51 37.47 -34.98 1.87
C GLU A 51 37.94 -34.44 3.22
N GLU A 52 37.12 -34.57 4.26
CA GLU A 52 37.45 -34.16 5.63
C GLU A 52 38.66 -34.96 6.16
N LEU A 53 38.68 -36.28 5.94
CA LEU A 53 39.78 -37.13 6.38
C LEU A 53 41.08 -36.76 5.67
N LEU A 54 41.05 -36.59 4.35
CA LEU A 54 42.23 -36.23 3.56
C LEU A 54 42.77 -34.85 3.93
N THR A 55 41.87 -33.86 4.10
CA THR A 55 42.24 -32.50 4.52
C THR A 55 42.92 -32.53 5.89
N ARG A 56 42.33 -33.23 6.87
CA ARG A 56 42.94 -33.40 8.19
C ARG A 56 44.30 -34.10 8.15
N GLU A 57 44.50 -35.05 7.24
CA GLU A 57 45.78 -35.75 7.10
C GLU A 57 46.86 -34.86 6.46
N VAL A 58 46.48 -34.05 5.47
CA VAL A 58 47.33 -33.01 4.87
C VAL A 58 47.79 -32.02 5.94
N ASP A 59 46.86 -31.46 6.71
CA ASP A 59 47.17 -30.50 7.77
C ASP A 59 48.09 -31.13 8.83
N ARG A 60 47.79 -32.36 9.26
CA ARG A 60 48.61 -33.09 10.22
C ARG A 60 50.03 -33.32 9.71
N TYR A 61 50.19 -33.67 8.43
CA TYR A 61 51.49 -33.87 7.81
C TYR A 61 52.31 -32.57 7.76
N PHE A 62 51.71 -31.48 7.27
CA PHE A 62 52.39 -30.18 7.20
C PHE A 62 52.74 -29.65 8.59
N ASN A 63 51.83 -29.75 9.57
CA ASN A 63 52.10 -29.35 10.94
C ASN A 63 53.26 -30.15 11.53
N LYS A 64 53.26 -31.48 11.37
CA LYS A 64 54.35 -32.33 11.86
C LYS A 64 55.68 -32.03 11.16
N LYS A 65 55.66 -31.78 9.85
CA LYS A 65 56.83 -31.42 9.05
C LYS A 65 57.40 -30.07 9.48
N ASN A 66 56.54 -29.08 9.72
CA ASN A 66 56.94 -27.76 10.20
C ASN A 66 57.53 -27.85 11.61
N CYS A 67 56.90 -28.58 12.53
CA CYS A 67 57.48 -28.81 13.86
C CYS A 67 58.85 -29.51 13.80
N GLN A 68 59.04 -30.46 12.90
CA GLN A 68 60.34 -31.12 12.71
C GLN A 68 61.39 -30.17 12.14
N LYS A 69 61.02 -29.33 11.17
CA LYS A 69 61.89 -28.29 10.60
C LYS A 69 62.35 -27.31 11.67
N ILE A 70 61.41 -26.80 12.47
CA ILE A 70 61.65 -25.94 13.64
C ILE A 70 62.61 -26.61 14.64
N LYS A 71 62.38 -27.89 14.95
CA LYS A 71 63.20 -28.63 15.90
C LYS A 71 64.62 -28.87 15.39
N ILE A 72 64.82 -29.09 14.09
CA ILE A 72 66.15 -29.26 13.50
C ILE A 72 66.87 -27.90 13.46
N GLU A 73 66.20 -26.86 12.98
CA GLU A 73 66.74 -25.50 12.93
C GLU A 73 67.19 -25.01 14.31
N ALA A 74 66.35 -25.14 15.35
CA ALA A 74 66.69 -24.76 16.72
C ALA A 74 67.93 -25.48 17.29
N ASN A 75 68.23 -26.70 16.83
CA ASN A 75 69.41 -27.48 17.26
C ASN A 75 70.68 -27.20 16.43
N THR A 76 70.58 -26.44 15.33
CA THR A 76 71.70 -26.19 14.39
C THR A 76 72.37 -24.84 14.63
N PHE A 77 71.71 -23.90 15.33
CA PHE A 77 72.26 -22.57 15.62
C PHE A 77 73.16 -22.59 16.86
N SER A 78 74.47 -22.45 16.63
CA SER A 78 75.51 -22.40 17.67
C SER A 78 75.71 -21.00 18.28
N ASP A 79 75.06 -19.96 17.76
CA ASP A 79 75.29 -18.56 18.15
C ASP A 79 73.97 -17.83 18.49
N GLY A 80 73.93 -17.19 19.67
CA GLY A 80 72.71 -16.64 20.30
C GLY A 80 72.06 -15.48 19.54
N SER A 81 72.79 -14.83 18.63
CA SER A 81 72.24 -13.77 17.76
C SER A 81 71.26 -14.30 16.70
N SER A 82 71.48 -15.54 16.22
CA SER A 82 70.60 -16.18 15.23
C SER A 82 69.28 -16.65 15.85
N THR A 83 69.26 -16.92 17.16
CA THR A 83 68.06 -17.38 17.89
C THR A 83 67.04 -16.26 18.10
N LEU A 84 67.50 -15.02 18.33
CA LEU A 84 66.62 -13.86 18.53
C LEU A 84 65.85 -13.47 17.27
N SER A 85 66.53 -13.41 16.11
CA SER A 85 65.88 -13.12 14.82
C SER A 85 64.87 -14.19 14.39
N TRP A 86 65.10 -15.43 14.80
CA TRP A 86 64.17 -16.54 14.57
C TRP A 86 62.92 -16.43 15.46
N LEU A 87 63.08 -16.12 16.75
CA LEU A 87 61.94 -15.90 17.65
C LEU A 87 61.07 -14.73 17.18
N ASP A 88 61.69 -13.63 16.72
CA ASP A 88 61.00 -12.48 16.13
C ASP A 88 60.19 -12.87 14.87
N GLY A 89 60.76 -13.71 14.00
CA GLY A 89 60.05 -14.25 12.84
C GLY A 89 58.89 -15.18 13.20
N PHE A 90 59.02 -15.94 14.29
CA PHE A 90 57.96 -16.82 14.81
C PHE A 90 56.81 -16.04 15.44
N GLU A 91 57.12 -15.02 16.22
CA GLU A 91 56.15 -14.11 16.84
C GLU A 91 55.30 -13.43 15.75
N LYS A 92 55.97 -12.92 14.70
CA LYS A 92 55.28 -12.31 13.55
C LYS A 92 54.35 -13.27 12.81
N GLN A 93 54.76 -14.53 12.62
CA GLN A 93 53.88 -15.54 11.99
C GLN A 93 52.66 -15.88 12.86
N LEU A 94 52.83 -15.88 14.19
CA LEU A 94 51.74 -16.11 15.12
C LEU A 94 50.73 -14.96 15.06
N GLU A 95 51.22 -13.72 15.07
CA GLU A 95 50.40 -12.51 14.92
C GLU A 95 49.61 -12.50 13.60
N GLU A 96 50.25 -12.86 12.48
CA GLU A 96 49.58 -12.96 11.17
C GLU A 96 48.46 -14.01 11.18
N HIS A 97 48.70 -15.19 11.78
CA HIS A 97 47.70 -16.25 11.86
C HIS A 97 46.53 -15.87 12.79
N GLU A 98 46.81 -15.24 13.93
CA GLU A 98 45.77 -14.72 14.82
C GLU A 98 44.93 -13.62 14.16
N TYR A 99 45.57 -12.75 13.39
CA TYR A 99 44.91 -11.73 12.59
C TYR A 99 43.97 -12.35 11.54
N ASP A 100 44.45 -13.34 10.77
CA ASP A 100 43.64 -14.02 9.75
C ASP A 100 42.46 -14.80 10.35
N ALA A 101 42.66 -15.43 11.51
CA ALA A 101 41.59 -16.12 12.23
C ALA A 101 40.53 -15.13 12.75
N LEU A 102 40.95 -14.01 13.34
CA LEU A 102 40.03 -12.94 13.79
C LEU A 102 39.27 -12.32 12.62
N LYS A 103 39.96 -12.05 11.51
CA LYS A 103 39.35 -11.52 10.30
C LYS A 103 38.29 -12.46 9.74
N SER A 104 38.61 -13.75 9.62
CA SER A 104 37.68 -14.77 9.13
C SER A 104 36.44 -14.89 10.04
N ARG A 105 36.64 -14.83 11.36
CA ARG A 105 35.55 -14.86 12.33
C ARG A 105 34.63 -13.65 12.19
N LEU A 106 35.19 -12.45 12.11
CA LEU A 106 34.42 -11.21 11.95
C LEU A 106 33.61 -11.21 10.66
N GLU A 107 34.20 -11.68 9.56
CA GLU A 107 33.53 -11.80 8.26
C GLU A 107 32.39 -12.82 8.30
N SER A 108 32.56 -13.93 9.02
CA SER A 108 31.49 -14.92 9.24
C SER A 108 30.34 -14.39 10.09
N GLU A 109 30.63 -13.63 11.15
CA GLU A 109 29.61 -13.01 12.01
C GLU A 109 28.84 -11.93 11.24
N TYR A 110 29.53 -11.12 10.43
CA TYR A 110 28.91 -10.14 9.55
C TYR A 110 27.96 -10.80 8.54
N ASN A 111 28.42 -11.85 7.85
CA ASN A 111 27.60 -12.57 6.87
C ASN A 111 26.40 -13.26 7.52
N ASN A 112 26.57 -13.84 8.71
CA ASN A 112 25.48 -14.45 9.48
C ASN A 112 24.41 -13.41 9.86
N CYS A 113 24.84 -12.25 10.36
CA CYS A 113 23.94 -11.16 10.72
C CYS A 113 23.16 -10.63 9.50
N MET A 114 23.83 -10.48 8.35
CA MET A 114 23.21 -10.02 7.12
C MET A 114 22.27 -11.05 6.48
N HIS A 115 22.53 -12.35 6.67
CA HIS A 115 21.66 -13.44 6.24
C HIS A 115 20.69 -13.93 7.33
N ASN A 116 20.52 -13.17 8.41
CA ASN A 116 19.54 -13.52 9.43
C ASN A 116 18.16 -13.67 8.78
N SER A 117 17.60 -14.86 8.92
CA SER A 117 16.29 -15.25 8.40
C SER A 117 15.19 -14.26 8.78
N HIS A 118 15.32 -13.59 9.93
CA HIS A 118 14.41 -12.56 10.40
C HIS A 118 14.33 -11.34 9.48
N LEU A 119 15.45 -10.87 8.92
CA LEU A 119 15.45 -9.69 8.05
C LEU A 119 14.79 -9.99 6.71
N ALA A 120 15.06 -11.18 6.15
CA ALA A 120 14.44 -11.67 4.93
C ALA A 120 12.93 -11.89 5.08
N GLU A 121 12.48 -12.44 6.22
CA GLU A 121 11.06 -12.62 6.50
C GLU A 121 10.35 -11.27 6.66
N LEU A 122 10.96 -10.32 7.37
CA LEU A 122 10.43 -8.97 7.51
C LEU A 122 10.27 -8.27 6.15
N GLU A 123 11.29 -8.36 5.29
CA GLU A 123 11.24 -7.80 3.93
C GLU A 123 10.12 -8.42 3.10
N LYS A 124 9.96 -9.75 3.18
CA LYS A 124 8.87 -10.47 2.52
C LYS A 124 7.51 -10.00 3.00
N GLN A 125 7.34 -9.78 4.31
CA GLN A 125 6.09 -9.27 4.87
C GLN A 125 5.78 -7.86 4.37
N TYR A 126 6.75 -6.95 4.37
CA TYR A 126 6.54 -5.60 3.83
C TYR A 126 6.16 -5.61 2.35
N LYS A 127 6.86 -6.41 1.54
CA LYS A 127 6.51 -6.57 0.11
C LYS A 127 5.10 -7.11 -0.08
N SER A 128 4.70 -8.11 0.71
CA SER A 128 3.35 -8.66 0.69
C SER A 128 2.30 -7.61 1.09
N HIS A 129 2.56 -6.84 2.14
CA HIS A 129 1.67 -5.78 2.61
C HIS A 129 1.50 -4.66 1.57
N ILE A 130 2.58 -4.23 0.94
CA ILE A 130 2.55 -3.26 -0.16
C ILE A 130 1.68 -3.79 -1.31
N SER A 131 1.89 -5.03 -1.74
CA SER A 131 1.08 -5.64 -2.81
C SER A 131 -0.41 -5.72 -2.47
N ALA A 132 -0.75 -6.04 -1.22
CA ALA A 132 -2.13 -6.05 -0.76
C ALA A 132 -2.75 -4.64 -0.79
N LEU A 133 -1.99 -3.62 -0.37
CA LEU A 133 -2.40 -2.23 -0.39
C LEU A 133 -2.62 -1.70 -1.82
N ASP A 134 -1.71 -2.02 -2.74
CA ASP A 134 -1.84 -1.63 -4.16
C ASP A 134 -3.08 -2.23 -4.81
N LYS A 135 -3.38 -3.51 -4.53
CA LYS A 135 -4.62 -4.15 -5.00
C LYS A 135 -5.86 -3.47 -4.43
N ALA A 136 -5.86 -3.12 -3.15
CA ALA A 136 -6.97 -2.42 -2.51
C ALA A 136 -7.16 -1.01 -3.12
N ASN A 137 -6.08 -0.28 -3.39
CA ASN A 137 -6.13 1.03 -4.03
C ASN A 137 -6.69 0.94 -5.45
N ALA A 138 -6.25 -0.04 -6.25
CA ALA A 138 -6.78 -0.26 -7.60
C ALA A 138 -8.30 -0.56 -7.61
N ILE A 139 -8.85 -1.18 -6.56
CA ILE A 139 -10.30 -1.38 -6.41
C ILE A 139 -10.99 -0.06 -6.12
N LYS A 140 -10.46 0.73 -5.15
CA LYS A 140 -11.03 2.03 -4.79
C LYS A 140 -11.00 3.01 -5.97
N ASP A 141 -9.94 3.03 -6.77
CA ASP A 141 -9.83 3.90 -7.94
C ASP A 141 -10.92 3.59 -8.99
N LYS A 142 -11.24 2.31 -9.18
CA LYS A 142 -12.34 1.91 -10.06
C LYS A 142 -13.70 2.38 -9.53
N GLU A 143 -13.90 2.32 -8.22
CA GLU A 143 -15.14 2.80 -7.59
C GLU A 143 -15.27 4.32 -7.66
N ILE A 144 -14.17 5.04 -7.39
CA ILE A 144 -14.09 6.49 -7.60
C ILE A 144 -14.44 6.85 -9.05
N GLY A 145 -13.87 6.13 -10.03
CA GLY A 145 -14.19 6.35 -11.45
C GLY A 145 -15.67 6.17 -11.77
N LYS A 146 -16.33 5.14 -11.20
CA LYS A 146 -17.78 4.94 -11.36
C LYS A 146 -18.57 6.09 -10.73
N LEU A 147 -18.24 6.48 -9.50
CA LEU A 147 -18.91 7.58 -8.80
C LEU A 147 -18.76 8.89 -9.56
N SER A 148 -17.57 9.20 -10.09
CA SER A 148 -17.34 10.38 -10.91
C SER A 148 -18.19 10.39 -12.18
N SER A 149 -18.35 9.24 -12.84
CA SER A 149 -19.23 9.11 -14.00
C SER A 149 -20.69 9.40 -13.63
N THR A 150 -21.18 8.81 -12.54
CA THR A 150 -22.56 9.02 -12.06
C THR A 150 -22.82 10.46 -11.67
N ILE A 151 -21.87 11.11 -10.97
CA ILE A 151 -21.97 12.54 -10.60
C ILE A 151 -22.08 13.41 -11.85
N SER A 152 -21.27 13.12 -12.88
CA SER A 152 -21.29 13.88 -14.14
C SER A 152 -22.63 13.74 -14.85
N GLN A 153 -23.18 12.52 -14.89
CA GLN A 153 -24.51 12.27 -15.46
C GLN A 153 -25.60 13.03 -14.70
N LEU A 154 -25.62 12.93 -13.37
CA LEU A 154 -26.62 13.61 -12.53
C LEU A 154 -26.54 15.14 -12.65
N MET A 155 -25.36 15.71 -12.83
CA MET A 155 -25.19 17.14 -13.05
C MET A 155 -25.85 17.61 -14.37
N ASN A 156 -25.70 16.82 -15.44
CA ASN A 156 -26.33 17.11 -16.72
C ASN A 156 -27.85 16.99 -16.62
N GLU A 157 -28.36 15.90 -16.04
CA GLU A 157 -29.81 15.70 -15.83
C GLU A 157 -30.42 16.82 -14.98
N LYS A 158 -29.73 17.24 -13.90
CA LYS A 158 -30.15 18.38 -13.07
C LYS A 158 -30.25 19.68 -13.88
N TRP A 159 -29.31 19.92 -14.79
CA TRP A 159 -29.32 21.09 -15.64
C TRP A 159 -30.50 21.07 -16.63
N ASP A 160 -30.77 19.92 -17.25
CA ASP A 160 -31.91 19.74 -18.15
C ASP A 160 -33.25 19.93 -17.44
N ILE A 161 -33.40 19.34 -16.25
CA ILE A 161 -34.60 19.51 -15.41
C ILE A 161 -34.80 20.97 -15.05
N LYS A 162 -33.73 21.67 -14.62
CA LYS A 162 -33.78 23.09 -14.29
C LYS A 162 -34.27 23.92 -15.48
N LYS A 163 -33.68 23.70 -16.66
CA LYS A 163 -34.07 24.42 -17.89
C LYS A 163 -35.53 24.19 -18.26
N THR A 164 -35.99 22.95 -18.12
CA THR A 164 -37.38 22.57 -18.39
C THR A 164 -38.33 23.26 -17.40
N ALA A 165 -38.01 23.22 -16.11
CA ALA A 165 -38.79 23.88 -15.08
C ALA A 165 -38.89 25.40 -15.31
N ASP A 166 -37.77 26.05 -15.63
CA ASP A 166 -37.73 27.49 -15.92
C ASP A 166 -38.63 27.84 -17.12
N SER A 167 -38.65 27.01 -18.17
CA SER A 167 -39.53 27.21 -19.32
C SER A 167 -41.02 27.07 -18.98
N VAL A 168 -41.38 26.06 -18.18
CA VAL A 168 -42.77 25.85 -17.75
C VAL A 168 -43.26 26.98 -16.85
N CYS A 169 -42.40 27.47 -15.93
CA CYS A 169 -42.73 28.62 -15.09
C CYS A 169 -43.06 29.84 -15.95
N LYS A 170 -42.25 30.11 -16.98
CA LYS A 170 -42.49 31.23 -17.90
C LYS A 170 -43.80 31.09 -18.68
N ASP A 171 -44.09 29.90 -19.20
CA ASP A 171 -45.35 29.63 -19.91
C ASP A 171 -46.56 29.85 -19.00
N LEU A 172 -46.47 29.46 -17.72
CA LEU A 172 -47.52 29.69 -16.74
C LEU A 172 -47.69 31.17 -16.38
N GLU A 173 -46.59 31.92 -16.24
CA GLU A 173 -46.64 33.38 -16.04
C GLU A 173 -47.38 34.07 -17.18
N ASP A 174 -47.08 33.71 -18.44
CA ASP A 174 -47.75 34.25 -19.62
C ASP A 174 -49.26 33.89 -19.65
N ILE A 175 -49.61 32.66 -19.25
CA ILE A 175 -51.01 32.21 -19.15
C ILE A 175 -51.77 32.98 -18.07
N ILE A 176 -51.17 33.15 -16.89
CA ILE A 176 -51.77 33.90 -15.76
C ILE A 176 -52.00 35.34 -16.19
N PHE A 177 -50.98 36.00 -16.75
CA PHE A 177 -51.08 37.36 -17.25
C PHE A 177 -52.22 37.51 -18.28
N THR A 178 -52.32 36.58 -19.22
CA THR A 178 -53.40 36.57 -20.22
C THR A 178 -54.79 36.39 -19.58
N LYS A 179 -54.90 35.54 -18.55
CA LYS A 179 -56.14 35.32 -17.81
C LYS A 179 -56.54 36.56 -17.01
N ASP A 180 -55.59 37.22 -16.36
CA ASP A 180 -55.82 38.45 -15.58
C ASP A 180 -56.37 39.56 -16.49
N LEU A 181 -55.76 39.77 -17.66
CA LEU A 181 -56.28 40.73 -18.64
C LEU A 181 -57.72 40.41 -19.09
N LYS A 182 -58.04 39.13 -19.31
CA LYS A 182 -59.41 38.71 -19.66
C LYS A 182 -60.40 38.92 -18.53
N ILE A 183 -60.00 38.67 -17.29
CA ILE A 183 -60.83 38.92 -16.10
C ILE A 183 -61.13 40.41 -15.98
N ILE A 184 -60.12 41.27 -16.12
CA ILE A 184 -60.30 42.73 -16.10
C ILE A 184 -61.28 43.16 -17.20
N ALA A 185 -61.05 42.75 -18.44
CA ALA A 185 -61.93 43.11 -19.56
C ALA A 185 -63.37 42.62 -19.39
N LEU A 186 -63.57 41.41 -18.82
CA LEU A 186 -64.90 40.90 -18.50
C LEU A 186 -65.56 41.70 -17.38
N ASN A 187 -64.81 42.03 -16.33
CA ASN A 187 -65.29 42.83 -15.22
C ASN A 187 -65.73 44.22 -15.68
N ASP A 188 -64.92 44.89 -16.51
CA ASP A 188 -65.25 46.18 -17.12
C ASP A 188 -66.53 46.09 -17.95
N ARG A 189 -66.69 45.01 -18.74
CA ARG A 189 -67.91 44.77 -19.53
C ARG A 189 -69.15 44.54 -18.66
N VAL A 190 -69.02 43.81 -17.54
CA VAL A 190 -70.13 43.57 -16.60
C VAL A 190 -70.57 44.88 -15.97
N ILE A 191 -69.62 45.68 -15.46
CA ILE A 191 -69.89 47.00 -14.89
C ILE A 191 -70.54 47.92 -15.93
N PHE A 192 -70.04 47.91 -17.18
CA PHE A 192 -70.64 48.70 -18.27
C PHE A 192 -72.09 48.28 -18.58
N SER A 193 -72.39 46.98 -18.56
CA SER A 193 -73.71 46.44 -18.92
C SER A 193 -74.74 46.59 -17.80
N ASN A 194 -74.30 46.54 -16.55
CA ASN A 194 -75.14 46.78 -15.39
C ASN A 194 -74.27 47.47 -14.30
N PRO A 195 -74.33 48.80 -14.18
CA PRO A 195 -73.52 49.55 -13.23
C PRO A 195 -73.74 49.15 -11.76
N SER A 196 -74.87 48.50 -11.44
CA SER A 196 -75.19 48.00 -10.11
C SER A 196 -74.89 46.50 -9.92
N ALA A 197 -74.25 45.83 -10.89
CA ALA A 197 -73.89 44.42 -10.76
C ALA A 197 -72.72 44.25 -9.79
N GLY A 198 -72.95 43.51 -8.69
CA GLY A 198 -71.95 43.25 -7.65
C GLY A 198 -72.00 44.21 -6.46
N SER A 199 -72.79 45.29 -6.53
CA SER A 199 -73.14 46.14 -5.39
C SER A 199 -74.44 45.64 -4.74
N ASP A 200 -74.40 45.29 -3.46
CA ASP A 200 -75.63 45.10 -2.70
C ASP A 200 -76.32 46.47 -2.56
N GLY A 201 -77.48 46.66 -3.19
CA GLY A 201 -78.22 47.92 -3.14
C GLY A 201 -78.69 48.32 -1.74
N THR A 202 -78.48 47.47 -0.74
CA THR A 202 -78.73 47.74 0.69
C THR A 202 -77.47 48.10 1.49
N ILE A 203 -76.27 47.99 0.91
CA ILE A 203 -75.00 48.32 1.57
C ILE A 203 -74.35 49.52 0.87
N GLU A 204 -73.93 50.51 1.65
CA GLU A 204 -73.25 51.68 1.12
C GLU A 204 -71.91 51.27 0.47
N PRO A 205 -71.68 51.63 -0.81
CA PRO A 205 -70.45 51.27 -1.48
C PRO A 205 -69.27 52.07 -0.91
N ASN A 206 -68.13 51.40 -0.75
CA ASN A 206 -66.85 52.00 -0.35
C ASN A 206 -66.42 53.13 -1.31
N THR A 207 -66.65 52.95 -2.60
CA THR A 207 -66.28 53.91 -3.65
C THR A 207 -67.50 54.19 -4.50
N PHE A 208 -67.84 55.47 -4.69
CA PHE A 208 -68.96 55.87 -5.54
C PHE A 208 -68.56 55.84 -7.00
N ILE A 209 -69.31 55.08 -7.80
CA ILE A 209 -69.06 54.94 -9.24
C ILE A 209 -69.52 56.20 -9.99
N SER A 210 -70.45 56.97 -9.42
CA SER A 210 -70.93 58.23 -10.00
C SER A 210 -71.33 59.26 -8.94
N PHE A 211 -71.39 60.53 -9.35
CA PHE A 211 -71.85 61.63 -8.49
C PHE A 211 -73.29 61.43 -7.98
N HIS A 212 -74.19 60.91 -8.82
CA HIS A 212 -75.58 60.64 -8.43
C HIS A 212 -75.71 59.53 -7.38
N ASP A 213 -74.78 58.57 -7.38
CA ASP A 213 -74.74 57.50 -6.39
C ASP A 213 -74.30 58.03 -5.01
N ALA A 214 -73.29 58.91 -4.99
CA ALA A 214 -72.86 59.60 -3.78
C ALA A 214 -73.98 60.45 -3.15
N GLU A 215 -74.76 61.16 -3.97
CA GLU A 215 -75.92 61.94 -3.50
C GLU A 215 -77.05 61.03 -2.97
N TYR A 216 -77.31 59.89 -3.63
CA TYR A 216 -78.31 58.92 -3.21
C TYR A 216 -78.01 58.37 -1.81
N TRP A 217 -76.78 57.91 -1.57
CA TRP A 217 -76.36 57.38 -0.26
C TRP A 217 -76.30 58.46 0.82
N THR A 218 -75.89 59.67 0.46
CA THR A 218 -75.93 60.82 1.39
C THR A 218 -77.35 61.13 1.86
N ARG A 219 -78.32 61.12 0.96
CA ARG A 219 -79.74 61.31 1.32
C ARG A 219 -80.28 60.15 2.16
N LYS A 220 -79.92 58.90 1.83
CA LYS A 220 -80.29 57.73 2.64
C LYS A 220 -79.76 57.79 4.07
N ARG A 221 -78.52 58.27 4.26
CA ARG A 221 -77.97 58.51 5.60
C ARG A 221 -78.75 59.55 6.39
N GLU A 222 -79.13 60.65 5.74
CA GLU A 222 -79.92 61.70 6.41
C GLU A 222 -81.30 61.18 6.82
N ASP A 223 -81.98 60.46 5.92
CA ASP A 223 -83.29 59.85 6.19
C ASP A 223 -83.19 58.80 7.31
N ALA A 224 -82.09 58.04 7.38
CA ALA A 224 -81.86 57.04 8.42
C ALA A 224 -81.73 57.65 9.83
N LYS A 225 -81.31 58.91 9.98
CA LYS A 225 -81.21 59.57 11.30
C LYS A 225 -82.57 59.68 12.00
N SER A 226 -83.65 59.82 11.25
CA SER A 226 -85.01 60.01 11.78
C SER A 226 -85.93 58.80 11.56
N ASN A 227 -85.52 57.79 10.80
CA ASN A 227 -86.36 56.64 10.43
C ASN A 227 -85.70 55.28 10.73
N LEU A 228 -86.17 54.62 11.78
CA LEU A 228 -85.65 53.32 12.25
C LEU A 228 -85.81 52.19 11.23
N ASN A 229 -86.80 52.25 10.34
CA ASN A 229 -86.98 51.24 9.30
C ASN A 229 -85.91 51.32 8.22
N ILE A 230 -85.35 52.51 7.98
CA ILE A 230 -84.26 52.71 7.02
C ILE A 230 -82.95 52.19 7.60
N GLN A 231 -82.67 52.43 8.89
CA GLN A 231 -81.50 51.87 9.59
C GLN A 231 -81.49 50.33 9.61
N LYS A 232 -82.66 49.69 9.64
CA LYS A 232 -82.76 48.22 9.57
C LYS A 232 -82.60 47.67 8.16
N LYS A 233 -82.89 48.47 7.13
CA LYS A 233 -82.93 48.05 5.73
C LYS A 233 -81.61 48.31 5.00
N TYR A 234 -80.85 49.33 5.42
CA TYR A 234 -79.60 49.71 4.78
C TYR A 234 -78.45 49.68 5.78
N THR A 235 -77.31 49.18 5.34
CA THR A 235 -76.04 49.23 6.06
C THR A 235 -75.23 50.37 5.48
N PHE A 236 -74.88 51.35 6.32
CA PHE A 236 -74.08 52.51 5.97
C PHE A 236 -72.64 52.34 6.43
#